data_AF-A0A2W5TU61-F1
#
_entry.id   AF-A0A2W5TU61-F1
#
_cell.length_a   1.000
_cell.length_b   1.000
_cell.length_c   1.000
_cell.angle_alpha   90.00
_cell.angle_beta   90.00
_cell.angle_gamma   90.00
#
_symmetry.space_group_name_H-M   'P 1'
#
loop_
_entity.id
_entity.type
_entity.pdbx_description
1 polymer ?
#
loop_
_entity_poly.entity_id
_entity_poly.type
_entity_poly.pdbx_seq_one_letter_code
_entity_poly.pdbx_strand_id
1 'polypeptide(L)'
;MIVEGGCHCGAVRFRAQSALTETSRCNCSICAKGRFWKTCGVKVFGTVSFEGQNLVAINVMSIDGLTPAQLAALPVKYEDGRHDAWAQKPAVSSYL
;
A
#
# COMPACT_ATOMS: atom_id res chain seq x y z
N MET A 1 10.22 -8.10 -11.09
CA MET A 1 10.13 -9.44 -10.46
C MET A 1 8.66 -9.81 -10.31
N ILE A 2 8.33 -11.07 -10.05
CA ILE A 2 6.97 -11.47 -9.70
C ILE A 2 6.86 -11.47 -8.17
N VAL A 3 5.78 -10.89 -7.65
CA VAL A 3 5.41 -10.97 -6.23
C VAL A 3 4.05 -11.66 -6.11
N GLU A 4 3.91 -12.48 -5.06
CA GLU A 4 2.68 -13.19 -4.73
C GLU A 4 2.26 -12.83 -3.31
N GLY A 5 0.97 -12.95 -3.02
CA GLY A 5 0.45 -12.56 -1.72
C GLY A 5 -1.05 -12.71 -1.60
N GLY A 6 -1.60 -12.26 -0.48
CA GLY A 6 -3.02 -12.36 -0.23
C GLY A 6 -3.47 -11.91 1.16
N CYS A 7 -4.76 -12.07 1.42
CA CYS A 7 -5.29 -11.85 2.76
C CYS A 7 -4.94 -13.02 3.69
N HIS A 8 -4.99 -12.75 4.99
CA HIS A 8 -4.64 -13.74 6.03
C HIS A 8 -5.47 -15.04 5.95
N CYS A 9 -6.76 -14.95 5.58
CA CYS A 9 -7.62 -16.12 5.48
C CYS A 9 -7.51 -16.87 4.13
N GLY A 10 -6.64 -16.41 3.22
CA GLY A 10 -6.43 -17.04 1.91
C GLY A 10 -7.53 -16.82 0.87
N ALA A 11 -8.67 -16.22 1.23
CA ALA A 11 -9.78 -15.98 0.31
C ALA A 11 -9.45 -14.99 -0.83
N VAL A 12 -8.45 -14.13 -0.64
CA VAL A 12 -7.92 -13.22 -1.65
C VAL A 12 -6.46 -13.56 -1.87
N ARG A 13 -6.09 -13.83 -3.12
CA ARG A 13 -4.72 -14.12 -3.56
C ARG A 13 -4.40 -13.29 -4.80
N PHE A 14 -3.16 -12.88 -4.94
CA PHE A 14 -2.70 -12.15 -6.12
C PHE A 14 -1.31 -12.61 -6.56
N ARG A 15 -1.03 -12.30 -7.82
CA ARG A 15 0.29 -12.36 -8.44
C ARG A 15 0.46 -11.08 -9.25
N ALA A 16 1.55 -10.36 -9.04
CA ALA A 16 1.81 -9.09 -9.70
C ALA A 16 3.26 -9.00 -10.18
N GLN A 17 3.45 -8.34 -11.32
CA GLN A 17 4.77 -7.93 -11.77
C GLN A 17 5.10 -6.58 -11.13
N SER A 18 6.08 -6.57 -10.24
CA SER A 18 6.49 -5.36 -9.52
C SER A 18 7.97 -5.43 -9.16
N ALA A 19 8.59 -4.29 -8.89
CA ALA A 19 9.86 -4.20 -8.19
C ALA A 19 9.59 -3.55 -6.83
N LEU A 20 9.99 -4.20 -5.74
CA LEU A 20 9.80 -3.67 -4.39
C LEU A 20 10.91 -2.67 -4.07
N THR A 21 10.76 -1.44 -4.58
CA THR A 21 11.78 -0.38 -4.45
C THR A 21 11.44 0.66 -3.39
N GLU A 22 10.16 0.93 -3.17
CA GLU A 22 9.67 1.94 -2.24
C GLU A 22 8.25 1.57 -1.78
N THR A 23 7.85 2.03 -0.60
CA THR A 23 6.47 1.98 -0.10
C THR A 23 5.93 3.40 0.10
N SER A 24 4.61 3.57 0.03
CA SER A 24 3.96 4.86 0.26
C SER A 24 3.02 4.85 1.47
N ARG A 25 2.96 5.99 2.17
CA ARG A 25 2.05 6.28 3.27
C ARG A 25 1.39 7.64 3.06
N CYS A 26 0.07 7.62 2.91
CA CYS A 26 -0.74 8.80 2.65
C CYS A 26 -1.68 9.09 3.83
N ASN A 27 -1.82 10.35 4.21
CA ASN A 27 -2.64 10.81 5.34
C ASN A 27 -4.12 11.07 4.99
N CYS A 28 -4.57 10.80 3.75
CA CYS A 28 -5.95 11.05 3.36
C CYS A 28 -6.92 10.00 3.91
N SER A 29 -8.20 10.35 4.02
CA SER A 29 -9.23 9.46 4.56
C SER A 29 -9.45 8.20 3.70
N ILE A 30 -9.25 8.28 2.38
CA ILE A 30 -9.37 7.13 1.47
C ILE A 30 -8.28 6.09 1.77
N CYS A 31 -7.05 6.54 1.97
CA CYS A 31 -5.92 5.66 2.26
C CYS A 31 -6.03 5.08 3.67
N ALA A 32 -6.34 5.92 4.66
CA ALA A 32 -6.48 5.53 6.07
C ALA A 32 -7.69 4.60 6.33
N LYS A 33 -8.82 4.81 5.65
CA LYS A 33 -10.05 4.02 5.82
C LYS A 33 -10.29 2.99 4.71
N GLY A 34 -9.29 2.77 3.85
CA GLY A 34 -9.48 2.13 2.54
C GLY A 34 -10.13 0.73 2.56
N ARG A 35 -10.56 0.27 1.38
CA ARG A 35 -11.24 -1.02 1.17
C ARG A 35 -10.51 -2.18 1.84
N PHE A 36 -11.23 -2.92 2.69
CA PHE A 36 -10.76 -4.16 3.31
C PHE A 36 -11.60 -5.35 2.83
N TRP A 37 -11.01 -6.54 2.89
CA TRP A 37 -11.74 -7.79 2.65
C TRP A 37 -12.71 -8.04 3.81
N LYS A 38 -14.01 -8.11 3.52
CA LYS A 38 -15.08 -8.17 4.53
C LYS A 38 -14.98 -9.33 5.52
N THR A 39 -14.33 -10.43 5.12
CA THR A 39 -14.23 -11.63 5.98
C THR A 39 -13.15 -11.52 7.04
N CYS A 40 -12.01 -10.88 6.74
CA CYS A 40 -10.88 -10.83 7.67
C CYS A 40 -10.30 -9.43 7.89
N GLY A 41 -10.91 -8.39 7.34
CA GLY A 41 -10.51 -6.99 7.54
C GLY A 41 -9.22 -6.59 6.83
N VAL A 42 -8.57 -7.47 6.07
CA VAL A 42 -7.29 -7.17 5.42
C VAL A 42 -7.51 -6.38 4.13
N LYS A 43 -6.88 -5.20 4.04
CA LYS A 43 -6.70 -4.45 2.79
C LYS A 43 -5.52 -5.05 2.02
N VAL A 44 -5.80 -5.88 1.01
CA VAL A 44 -4.75 -6.52 0.18
C VAL A 44 -4.23 -5.56 -0.88
N PHE A 45 -5.13 -4.87 -1.58
CA PHE A 45 -4.79 -3.83 -2.55
C PHE A 45 -5.90 -2.80 -2.66
N GLY A 46 -5.57 -1.64 -3.24
CA GLY A 46 -6.53 -0.63 -3.69
C GLY A 46 -6.26 -0.25 -5.13
N THR A 47 -7.27 0.23 -5.82
CA THR A 47 -7.14 0.80 -7.17
C THR A 47 -7.31 2.30 -7.09
N VAL A 48 -6.44 3.05 -7.75
CA VAL A 48 -6.53 4.50 -7.84
C VAL A 48 -6.36 4.92 -9.29
N SER A 49 -7.20 5.85 -9.74
CA SER A 49 -6.98 6.56 -10.99
C SER A 49 -6.22 7.84 -10.66
N PHE A 50 -5.00 7.95 -11.17
CA PHE A 50 -4.09 9.07 -10.90
C PHE A 50 -3.52 9.56 -12.22
N GLU A 51 -3.73 10.83 -12.55
CA GLU A 51 -3.22 11.46 -13.77
C GLU A 51 -3.49 10.67 -15.07
N GLY A 52 -4.70 10.10 -15.19
CA GLY A 52 -5.10 9.30 -16.36
C GLY A 52 -4.55 7.87 -16.38
N GLN A 53 -3.78 7.48 -15.36
CA GLN A 53 -3.31 6.11 -15.16
C GLN A 53 -4.17 5.37 -14.14
N ASN A 54 -4.35 4.06 -14.33
CA ASN A 54 -4.95 3.18 -13.34
C ASN A 54 -3.85 2.42 -12.61
N LEU A 55 -3.65 2.75 -11.34
CA LEU A 55 -2.63 2.15 -10.49
C LEU A 55 -3.27 1.16 -9.51
N VAL A 56 -2.55 0.08 -9.23
CA VAL A 56 -2.89 -0.89 -8.18
C VAL A 56 -1.88 -0.72 -7.05
N ALA A 57 -2.33 -0.21 -5.91
CA ALA A 57 -1.53 -0.08 -4.70
C ALA A 57 -1.65 -1.39 -3.88
N ILE A 58 -0.57 -2.15 -3.81
CA ILE A 58 -0.50 -3.41 -3.04
C ILE A 58 -0.09 -3.10 -1.61
N ASN A 59 -0.80 -3.66 -0.62
CA ASN A 59 -0.36 -3.62 0.76
C ASN A 59 0.86 -4.51 0.94
N VAL A 60 2.01 -3.92 1.23
CA VAL A 60 3.28 -4.64 1.40
C VAL A 60 3.20 -5.74 2.46
N MET A 61 2.36 -5.57 3.50
CA MET A 61 2.15 -6.58 4.56
C MET A 61 1.35 -7.80 4.09
N SER A 62 0.80 -7.77 2.88
CA SER A 62 0.08 -8.89 2.26
C SER A 62 0.92 -9.66 1.24
N ILE A 63 2.18 -9.29 1.04
CA ILE A 63 3.11 -9.99 0.15
C ILE A 63 3.73 -11.17 0.90
N ASP A 64 3.73 -12.35 0.28
CA ASP A 64 4.31 -13.55 0.86
C ASP A 64 5.84 -13.50 0.83
N GLY A 65 6.48 -14.03 1.88
CA GLY A 65 7.93 -14.19 1.95
C GLY A 65 8.73 -12.93 2.22
N LEU A 66 8.09 -11.77 2.45
CA LEU A 66 8.80 -10.58 2.92
C LEU A 66 9.22 -10.73 4.38
N THR A 67 10.53 -10.66 4.61
CA THR A 67 11.12 -10.69 5.96
C THR A 67 11.00 -9.34 6.65
N PRO A 68 11.02 -9.29 8.00
CA PRO A 68 11.06 -8.03 8.74
C PRO A 68 12.24 -7.12 8.34
N ALA A 69 13.40 -7.71 8.04
CA ALA A 69 14.58 -6.96 7.62
C ALA A 69 14.39 -6.31 6.24
N GLN A 70 13.79 -7.03 5.28
CA GLN A 70 13.45 -6.46 3.97
C GLN A 70 12.42 -5.34 4.10
N LEU A 71 11.37 -5.55 4.91
CA LEU A 71 10.36 -4.52 5.17
C LEU A 71 10.97 -3.27 5.79
N ALA A 72 11.85 -3.42 6.78
CA ALA A 72 12.52 -2.31 7.45
C ALA A 72 13.49 -1.55 6.52
N ALA A 73 14.04 -2.22 5.51
CA ALA A 73 14.94 -1.62 4.54
C ALA A 73 14.23 -0.86 3.41
N LEU A 74 12.92 -1.06 3.21
CA LEU A 74 12.16 -0.37 2.17
C LEU A 74 11.96 1.10 2.53
N PRO A 75 12.37 2.05 1.67
CA PRO A 75 12.06 3.45 1.86
C PRO A 75 10.55 3.68 1.96
N VAL A 76 10.15 4.60 2.83
CA VAL A 76 8.75 5.05 2.96
C VAL A 76 8.64 6.47 2.43
N LYS A 77 7.90 6.63 1.33
CA LYS A 77 7.46 7.93 0.82
C LYS A 77 6.20 8.36 1.56
N TYR A 78 6.23 9.54 2.15
CA TYR A 78 5.08 10.14 2.83
C TYR A 78 4.40 11.15 1.91
N GLU A 79 3.07 11.09 1.83
CA GLU A 79 2.27 11.87 0.87
C GLU A 79 1.12 12.61 1.56
N ASP A 80 0.98 13.91 1.30
CA ASP A 80 -0.06 14.76 1.88
C ASP A 80 -1.33 14.76 1.03
N GLY A 81 -2.02 13.62 0.98
CA GLY A 81 -3.31 13.52 0.29
C GLY A 81 -4.47 14.16 1.05
N ARG A 82 -4.29 14.61 2.30
CA ARG A 82 -5.34 15.32 3.06
C ARG A 82 -5.60 16.71 2.49
N HIS A 83 -4.59 17.32 1.88
CA HIS A 83 -4.66 18.64 1.23
C HIS A 83 -4.51 18.53 -0.29
N ASP A 84 -4.79 17.36 -0.87
CA ASP A 84 -4.65 17.08 -2.30
C ASP A 84 -3.24 17.39 -2.86
N ALA A 85 -2.21 17.23 -2.02
CA ALA A 85 -0.82 17.59 -2.32
C ALA A 85 0.11 16.36 -2.28
N TRP A 86 -0.17 15.33 -3.10
CA TRP A 86 0.56 14.05 -3.11
C TRP A 86 2.06 14.14 -3.46
N ALA A 87 2.50 15.25 -4.05
CA ALA A 87 3.92 15.54 -4.28
C ALA A 87 4.66 16.03 -3.01
N GLN A 88 3.92 16.39 -1.96
CA GLN A 88 4.46 16.97 -0.72
C GLN A 88 4.40 15.97 0.43
N LYS A 89 5.39 16.06 1.33
CA LYS A 89 5.38 15.35 2.60
C LYS A 89 4.54 16.12 3.62
N PRO A 90 3.64 15.46 4.38
CA PRO A 90 2.89 16.13 5.45
C PRO A 90 3.82 16.60 6.57
N ALA A 91 3.48 17.73 7.19
CA ALA A 91 4.26 18.34 8.28
C ALA A 91 4.48 17.38 9.46
N VAL A 92 3.51 16.50 9.75
CA VAL A 92 3.60 15.46 10.78
C VAL A 92 3.35 14.10 10.12
N SER A 93 4.29 13.17 10.31
CA SER A 93 4.23 11.81 9.73
C SER A 93 4.34 10.69 10.75
N SER A 94 4.54 11.01 12.04
CA SER A 94 4.75 10.03 13.11
C SER A 94 3.55 9.14 13.44
N TYR A 95 2.36 9.47 12.92
CA TYR A 95 1.13 8.67 13.10
C TYR A 95 0.75 7.86 11.84
N LEU A 96 1.56 7.92 10.78
CA LEU A 96 1.32 7.28 9.47
C LEU A 96 2.10 5.99 9.30
#